data_AF-A0A3E0PQT4-F1
#
_entry.id   AF-A0A3E0PQT4-F1
#
_cell.length_a   1.000
_cell.length_b   1.000
_cell.length_c   1.000
_cell.angle_alpha   90.00
_cell.angle_beta   90.00
_cell.angle_gamma   90.00
#
_symmetry.space_group_name_H-M   'P 1'
#
loop_
_entity.id
_entity.type
_entity.pdbx_description
1 polymer ?
#
loop_
_entity_poly.entity_id
_entity_poly.type
_entity_poly.pdbx_seq_one_letter_code
_entity_poly.pdbx_strand_id
1 'polypeptide(L)' 'MCHIERRADGAVLVRVRSRVVDGRALPDAVFAFRAGDPQYSYWNEQLRSREAVPPPTLPVPPTLPTYEPS' A
#
# COMPACT_ATOMS: atom_id res chain seq x y z
N MET A 1 -0.75 -12.42 -0.50
CA MET A 1 -0.62 -11.02 -0.06
C MET A 1 -1.51 -10.15 -0.93
N CYS A 2 -2.32 -9.27 -0.34
CA CYS A 2 -3.24 -8.39 -1.07
C CYS A 2 -2.71 -6.94 -1.10
N HIS A 3 -3.05 -6.22 -2.16
CA HIS A 3 -2.82 -4.78 -2.28
C HIS A 3 -4.07 -4.02 -1.88
N ILE A 4 -3.92 -2.95 -1.08
CA ILE A 4 -5.03 -2.11 -0.63
C ILE A 4 -4.72 -0.68 -1.05
N GLU A 5 -5.70 0.04 -1.60
CA GLU A 5 -5.57 1.46 -1.94
C GLU A 5 -6.87 2.21 -1.67
N ARG A 6 -6.75 3.52 -1.42
CA ARG A 6 -7.90 4.44 -1.36
C ARG A 6 -7.99 5.25 -2.65
N ARG A 7 -9.18 5.27 -3.24
CA ARG A 7 -9.48 6.06 -4.44
C ARG A 7 -9.96 7.46 -4.08
N ALA A 8 -9.86 8.38 -5.04
CA ALA A 8 -10.26 9.78 -4.88
C ALA A 8 -11.76 9.95 -4.56
N ASP A 9 -12.59 8.99 -4.96
CA ASP A 9 -14.03 8.96 -4.68
C ASP A 9 -14.36 8.36 -3.29
N GLY A 10 -13.35 8.08 -2.47
CA GLY A 10 -13.48 7.55 -1.12
C GLY A 10 -13.66 6.02 -1.05
N ALA A 11 -13.67 5.30 -2.17
CA ALA A 11 -13.70 3.84 -2.15
C ALA A 11 -12.34 3.25 -1.72
N VAL A 12 -12.39 2.15 -0.95
CA VAL A 12 -11.22 1.33 -0.62
C VAL A 12 -11.23 0.10 -1.54
N LEU A 13 -10.18 -0.04 -2.35
CA LEU A 13 -9.99 -1.19 -3.23
C LEU A 13 -9.04 -2.19 -2.59
N VAL A 14 -9.44 -3.45 -2.64
CA VAL A 14 -8.62 -4.59 -2.20
C VAL A 14 -8.40 -5.50 -3.41
N ARG A 15 -7.15 -5.61 -3.86
CA ARG A 15 -6.74 -6.50 -4.94
C ARG A 15 -6.02 -7.71 -4.37
N VAL A 16 -6.52 -8.90 -4.70
CA VAL A 16 -5.93 -10.19 -4.32
C VAL A 16 -5.37 -10.84 -5.58
N ARG A 17 -4.05 -11.07 -5.58
CA ARG A 17 -3.39 -11.74 -6.71
C ARG A 17 -3.92 -13.15 -6.88
N SER A 18 -4.34 -13.46 -8.09
CA SER A 18 -4.71 -14.83 -8.44
C SER A 18 -3.47 -15.72 -8.54
N ARG A 19 -3.66 -17.03 -8.48
CA ARG A 19 -2.62 -18.00 -8.80
C ARG A 19 -2.85 -18.54 -10.20
N VAL A 20 -1.77 -18.95 -10.86
CA VAL A 20 -1.87 -19.72 -12.10
C VAL A 20 -2.47 -21.09 -11.79
N VAL A 21 -3.50 -21.47 -12.53
CA VAL A 21 -4.17 -22.78 -12.43
C VAL A 21 -4.11 -23.43 -13.81
N ASP A 22 -3.62 -24.66 -13.89
CA ASP A 22 -3.48 -25.43 -15.13
C ASP A 22 -2.80 -24.65 -16.28
N GLY A 23 -1.72 -23.93 -15.94
CA GLY A 23 -0.95 -23.12 -16.90
C GLY A 23 -1.64 -21.82 -17.34
N ARG A 24 -2.83 -21.50 -16.80
CA ARG A 24 -3.57 -20.27 -17.12
C ARG A 24 -3.47 -19.27 -15.98
N ALA A 25 -3.03 -18.05 -16.30
CA ALA A 25 -3.10 -16.93 -15.39
C ALA A 25 -4.54 -16.42 -15.33
N LEU A 26 -5.13 -16.42 -14.13
CA LEU A 26 -6.45 -15.86 -13.90
C LEU A 26 -6.35 -14.36 -13.60
N PRO A 27 -7.40 -13.56 -13.84
CA PRO A 27 -7.41 -12.17 -13.40
C PRO A 27 -7.38 -12.10 -11.87
N ASP A 28 -6.75 -11.04 -11.36
CA ASP A 28 -6.77 -10.72 -9.93
C ASP A 28 -8.21 -10.40 -9.48
N ALA A 29 -8.56 -10.85 -8.27
CA ALA A 29 -9.82 -10.48 -7.65
C ALA A 29 -9.73 -9.06 -7.10
N VAL A 30 -10.70 -8.21 -7.43
CA VAL A 30 -10.76 -6.82 -6.97
C VAL A 30 -12.10 -6.59 -6.28
N PHE A 31 -12.04 -6.12 -5.03
CA PHE A 31 -13.21 -5.76 -4.23
C PHE A 31 -13.16 -4.26 -3.96
N ALA A 32 -14.29 -3.57 -4.10
CA ALA A 32 -14.43 -2.16 -3.78
C ALA A 32 -15.40 -2.02 -2.61
N PHE A 33 -14.96 -1.33 -1.56
CA PHE A 33 -15.77 -1.04 -0.38
C PHE A 33 -15.97 0.47 -0.25
N ARG A 34 -17.19 0.89 0.06
CA ARG A 34 -17.58 2.28 0.37
C ARG A 34 -18.04 2.40 1.81
N ALA A 35 -18.06 3.63 2.30
CA ALA A 35 -18.64 3.93 3.61
C ALA A 35 -20.10 3.42 3.66
N GLY A 36 -20.39 2.59 4.67
CA GLY A 36 -21.67 1.87 4.80
C GLY A 36 -21.58 0.38 4.50
N ASP A 37 -20.57 -0.07 3.74
CA ASP A 37 -20.39 -1.50 3.50
C ASP A 37 -19.92 -2.22 4.78
N PRO A 38 -20.42 -3.45 5.05
CA PRO A 38 -20.10 -4.20 6.27
C PRO A 38 -18.61 -4.46 6.56
N GLN A 39 -17.70 -4.17 5.63
CA GLN A 39 -16.26 -4.40 5.78
C GLN A 39 -15.39 -3.17 5.48
N TYR A 40 -15.99 -2.02 5.18
CA TYR A 40 -15.24 -0.83 4.80
C TYR A 40 -14.27 -0.37 5.90
N SER A 41 -14.74 -0.29 7.14
CA SER A 41 -13.93 0.20 8.27
C SER A 41 -12.69 -0.66 8.49
N TYR A 42 -12.84 -1.98 8.43
CA TYR A 42 -11.75 -2.93 8.56
C TYR A 42 -10.66 -2.70 7.49
N TRP A 43 -11.05 -2.63 6.22
CA TRP A 43 -10.08 -2.47 5.13
C TRP A 43 -9.43 -1.08 5.15
N ASN A 44 -10.17 -0.06 5.57
CA ASN A 44 -9.65 1.28 5.75
C ASN A 44 -8.58 1.34 6.86
N GLU A 45 -8.82 0.68 7.99
CA GLU A 45 -7.83 0.58 9.08
C GLU A 45 -6.57 -0.16 8.63
N GLN A 46 -6.74 -1.28 7.92
CA GLN A 46 -5.62 -2.03 7.33
C GLN A 46 -4.77 -1.19 6.38
N LEU A 47 -5.41 -0.33 5.56
CA LEU A 47 -4.68 0.60 4.69
C LEU A 47 -3.84 1.58 5.52
N ARG A 48 -4.47 2.22 6.52
CA ARG A 48 -3.77 3.19 7.39
C ARG A 48 -2.60 2.57 8.12
N SER A 49 -2.74 1.34 8.62
CA SER A 49 -1.64 0.63 9.29
C SER A 49 -0.45 0.37 8.36
N ARG A 50 -0.70 0.16 7.06
CA ARG A 50 0.37 -0.03 6.05
C ARG A 50 1.06 1.28 5.69
N GLU A 51 0.29 2.37 5.62
CA GLU A 51 0.80 3.72 5.36
C GLU A 51 1.56 4.28 6.57
N ALA A 52 1.18 3.88 7.79
CA ALA A 52 1.78 4.33 9.04
C ALA A 52 3.15 3.70 9.33
N VAL A 53 3.60 2.73 8.53
CA VAL A 53 4.99 2.25 8.61
C VAL A 53 5.86 3.36 8.04
N PRO A 54 6.64 4.10 8.86
CA PRO A 54 7.57 5.07 8.31
C PRO A 54 8.51 4.34 7.35
N PRO A 55 8.93 4.97 6.23
CA PRO A 55 9.95 4.39 5.38
C PRO A 55 11.13 3.98 6.26
N PRO A 56 11.79 2.83 6.01
CA PRO A 56 13.00 2.49 6.73
C PRO A 56 13.92 3.70 6.62
N THR A 57 14.19 4.36 7.75
CA THR A 57 15.09 5.50 7.81
C THR A 57 16.42 4.98 7.30
N LEU A 58 16.73 5.21 6.02
CA LEU A 58 18.08 5.01 5.54
C LEU A 58 18.97 5.84 6.47
N PRO A 59 20.04 5.28 7.04
CA PRO A 59 20.97 6.07 7.81
C PRO A 59 21.41 7.22 6.92
N VAL A 60 21.07 8.45 7.33
CA VAL A 60 21.47 9.66 6.62
C VAL A 60 22.99 9.57 6.49
N PRO A 61 23.56 9.52 5.28
CA PRO A 61 25.01 9.50 5.15
C PRO A 61 25.55 10.75 5.85
N PRO A 62 26.60 10.64 6.68
CA PRO A 62 27.18 11.82 7.31
C PRO A 62 27.58 12.79 6.21
N THR A 63 26.99 13.99 6.20
CA THR A 63 27.40 15.08 5.34
C THR A 63 28.88 15.34 5.61
N LEU A 64 29.73 15.10 4.60
CA LEU A 64 31.14 15.50 4.64
C LEU A 64 31.20 17.00 4.96
N PRO A 65 32.11 17.46 5.84
CA PRO A 65 32.27 18.88 6.07
C PRO A 65 32.59 19.56 4.75
N THR A 66 31.76 20.53 4.37
CA THR A 66 32.05 21.44 3.25
C THR A 66 33.40 22.08 3.52
N TYR A 67 34.38 21.76 2.68
CA TYR A 67 35.67 22.43 2.69
C TYR A 67 35.47 23.87 2.21
N GLU A 68 35.51 24.84 3.12
CA GLU A 68 35.65 26.25 2.78
C GLU A 68 37.13 26.55 2.53
N PRO A 69 37.54 26.92 1.30
CA PRO A 69 38.89 27.40 1.06
C PRO A 69 39.05 28.79 1.67
N SER A 70 40.08 28.94 2.51
CA SER A 70 40.61 30.22 3.00
C SER A 70 41.35 30.99 1.90
#